data_AF-A0A511N5T0-F1
#
_entry.id   AF-A0A511N5T0-F1
#
_cell.length_a   1.000
_cell.length_b   1.000
_cell.length_c   1.000
_cell.angle_alpha   90.00
_cell.angle_beta   90.00
_cell.angle_gamma   90.00
#
_symmetry.space_group_name_H-M   'P 1'
#
loop_
_entity.id
_entity.type
_entity.pdbx_description
1 polymer ?
#
loop_
_entity_poly.entity_id
_entity_poly.type
_entity_poly.pdbx_seq_one_letter_code
_entity_poly.pdbx_strand_id
1 'polypeptide(L)'
;MSWQDRAVRYMLVYFILATVLVAWRYIQRDLPTRITELQDQEEQLYNERSNLSIELQSLTSPVRIREWAVKNGMIPFSKAKKEPTDFEAPSQETLTLPQPKPLEVETQWN
;
A
#
# COMPACT_ATOMS: atom_id res chain seq x y z
N MET A 1 -41.85 0.73 58.00
CA MET A 1 -40.50 0.58 57.42
C MET A 1 -39.51 0.55 58.58
N SER A 2 -39.03 -0.62 58.96
CA SER A 2 -38.13 -0.80 60.10
C SER A 2 -36.72 -0.28 59.78
N TRP A 3 -35.93 0.05 60.80
CA TRP A 3 -34.54 0.49 60.61
C TRP A 3 -33.66 -0.58 59.91
N GLN A 4 -33.99 -1.86 60.13
CA GLN A 4 -33.35 -3.00 59.48
C GLN A 4 -33.54 -2.99 57.96
N ASP A 5 -34.75 -2.67 57.48
CA ASP A 5 -35.06 -2.61 56.05
C ASP A 5 -34.24 -1.52 55.32
N ARG A 6 -34.01 -0.39 56.00
CA ARG A 6 -33.14 0.68 55.49
C ARG A 6 -31.67 0.25 55.45
N ALA A 7 -31.19 -0.42 56.50
CA ALA A 7 -29.81 -0.89 56.58
C ALA A 7 -29.49 -1.92 55.48
N VAL A 8 -30.40 -2.87 55.24
CA VAL A 8 -30.26 -3.86 54.16
C VAL A 8 -30.23 -3.18 52.80
N ARG A 9 -31.10 -2.18 52.59
CA ARG A 9 -31.15 -1.44 51.32
C ARG A 9 -29.85 -0.68 51.04
N TYR A 10 -29.28 -0.02 52.05
CA TYR A 10 -27.99 0.65 51.89
C TYR A 10 -26.84 -0.33 51.68
N MET A 11 -26.81 -1.44 52.42
CA MET A 11 -25.80 -2.48 52.24
C MET A 11 -25.82 -3.04 50.80
N LEU A 12 -27.00 -3.29 50.26
CA LEU A 12 -27.17 -3.79 48.89
C LEU A 12 -26.69 -2.76 47.86
N VAL A 13 -26.99 -1.47 48.05
CA VAL A 13 -26.49 -0.39 47.18
C VAL A 13 -24.97 -0.32 47.20
N TYR A 14 -24.35 -0.34 48.38
CA TYR A 14 -22.89 -0.35 48.49
C TYR A 14 -22.26 -1.59 47.88
N PHE A 15 -22.90 -2.76 48.02
CA PHE A 15 -22.42 -4.00 47.43
C PHE A 15 -22.45 -3.96 45.90
N ILE A 16 -23.54 -3.44 45.31
CA ILE A 16 -23.62 -3.21 43.86
C ILE A 16 -22.54 -2.23 43.43
N LEU A 17 -22.39 -1.10 44.14
CA LEU A 17 -21.40 -0.09 43.81
C LEU A 17 -19.97 -0.66 43.81
N ALA A 18 -19.62 -1.43 44.85
CA ALA A 18 -18.33 -2.09 44.95
C ALA A 18 -18.11 -3.08 43.79
N THR A 19 -19.13 -3.86 43.45
CA THR A 19 -19.06 -4.84 42.35
C THR A 19 -18.85 -4.15 41.01
N VAL A 20 -19.58 -3.05 40.74
CA VAL A 20 -19.42 -2.24 39.53
C VAL A 20 -18.01 -1.66 39.43
N LEU A 21 -17.48 -1.11 40.53
CA LEU A 21 -16.11 -0.56 40.58
C LEU A 21 -15.05 -1.63 40.29
N VAL A 22 -15.20 -2.83 40.85
CA VAL A 22 -14.27 -3.94 40.60
C VAL A 22 -14.38 -4.43 39.15
N ALA A 23 -15.59 -4.63 38.63
CA ALA A 23 -15.79 -5.02 37.24
C ALA A 23 -15.19 -3.99 36.27
N TRP A 24 -15.42 -2.71 36.52
CA TRP A 24 -14.84 -1.61 35.74
C TRP A 24 -13.31 -1.60 35.80
N ARG A 25 -12.74 -1.81 36.98
CA ARG A 25 -11.28 -1.92 37.18
C ARG A 25 -10.67 -3.06 36.38
N TYR A 26 -11.37 -4.20 36.29
CA TYR A 26 -10.94 -5.35 35.49
C TYR A 26 -11.01 -5.04 33.99
N ILE A 27 -12.12 -4.48 33.50
CA ILE A 27 -12.27 -4.08 32.08
C ILE A 27 -11.16 -3.10 31.67
N GLN A 28 -10.85 -2.11 32.50
CA GLN A 28 -9.78 -1.15 32.22
C GLN A 28 -8.38 -1.76 32.22
N ARG A 29 -8.18 -2.89 32.90
CA ARG A 29 -6.87 -3.55 32.98
C ARG A 29 -6.51 -4.32 31.69
N ASP A 30 -7.52 -4.81 30.96
CA ASP A 30 -7.33 -5.59 29.74
C ASP A 30 -7.25 -4.75 28.45
N LEU A 31 -7.64 -3.48 28.51
CA LEU A 31 -7.50 -2.55 27.38
C LEU A 31 -6.05 -2.26 26.98
N PRO A 32 -5.12 -1.91 27.89
CA PRO A 32 -3.75 -1.62 27.50
C PRO A 32 -3.03 -2.84 26.93
N THR A 33 -3.30 -4.04 27.45
CA THR A 33 -2.65 -5.28 26.97
C THR A 33 -3.07 -5.62 25.55
N ARG A 34 -4.36 -5.48 25.22
CA ARG A 34 -4.86 -5.70 23.85
C ARG A 34 -4.28 -4.72 22.85
N ILE A 35 -4.06 -3.46 23.25
CA ILE A 35 -3.45 -2.45 22.37
C ILE A 35 -1.99 -2.81 22.09
N THR A 36 -1.24 -3.25 23.10
CA THR A 36 0.14 -3.71 22.91
C THR A 36 0.22 -4.96 22.04
N GLU A 37 -0.68 -5.94 22.24
CA GLU A 37 -0.75 -7.14 21.39
C GLU A 37 -1.05 -6.80 19.92
N LEU A 38 -1.93 -5.83 19.67
CA LEU A 38 -2.24 -5.37 18.31
C LEU A 38 -1.06 -4.63 17.67
N GLN A 39 -0.34 -3.81 18.45
CA GLN A 39 0.87 -3.13 17.97
C GLN A 39 1.99 -4.11 17.63
N ASP A 40 2.21 -5.12 18.47
CA ASP A 40 3.20 -6.18 18.19
C ASP A 40 2.85 -6.94 16.90
N GLN A 41 1.57 -7.21 16.66
CA GLN A 41 1.12 -7.84 15.41
C GLN A 41 1.36 -6.94 14.19
N GLU A 42 1.05 -5.64 14.28
CA GLU A 42 1.32 -4.69 13.21
C GLU A 42 2.82 -4.62 12.88
N GLU A 43 3.69 -4.63 13.89
CA GLU A 43 5.15 -4.62 13.69
C GLU A 43 5.64 -5.91 13.03
N GLN A 44 5.11 -7.07 13.42
CA GLN A 44 5.41 -8.36 12.76
C GLN A 44 5.00 -8.35 11.28
N LEU A 45 3.78 -7.90 10.98
CA LEU A 45 3.27 -7.79 9.61
C LEU A 45 4.10 -6.83 8.76
N TYR A 46 4.55 -5.71 9.33
CA TYR A 46 5.42 -4.76 8.63
C TYR A 46 6.77 -5.37 8.28
N ASN A 47 7.38 -6.09 9.23
CA ASN A 47 8.65 -6.78 9.03
C ASN A 47 8.55 -7.89 7.97
N GLU A 48 7.48 -8.67 7.98
CA GLU A 48 7.22 -9.68 6.94
C GLU A 48 7.10 -9.05 5.55
N ARG A 49 6.34 -7.95 5.45
CA ARG A 49 6.21 -7.21 4.18
C ARG A 49 7.55 -6.69 3.67
N SER A 50 8.36 -6.14 4.57
CA SER A 50 9.69 -5.62 4.24
C SER A 50 10.58 -6.75 3.70
N ASN A 51 10.63 -7.89 4.39
CA ASN A 51 11.40 -9.06 3.96
C ASN A 51 10.93 -9.59 2.60
N LEU A 52 9.61 -9.70 2.39
CA LEU A 52 9.05 -10.09 1.10
C LEU A 52 9.39 -9.10 -0.02
N SER A 53 9.41 -7.79 0.27
CA SER A 53 9.79 -6.78 -0.71
C SER A 53 11.27 -6.89 -1.11
N ILE A 54 12.15 -7.16 -0.14
CA ILE A 54 13.58 -7.39 -0.36
C ILE A 54 13.77 -8.67 -1.17
N GLU A 55 13.05 -9.74 -0.85
CA GLU A 55 13.10 -11.00 -1.58
C GLU A 55 12.63 -10.80 -3.02
N LEU A 56 11.49 -10.15 -3.25
CA LEU A 56 11.01 -9.80 -4.58
C LEU A 56 12.01 -8.94 -5.35
N GLN A 57 12.66 -7.97 -4.71
CA GLN A 57 13.67 -7.15 -5.36
C GLN A 57 14.91 -7.98 -5.71
N SER A 58 15.28 -8.95 -4.89
CA SER A 58 16.37 -9.88 -5.17
C SER A 58 16.03 -10.84 -6.33
N LEU A 59 14.78 -11.30 -6.43
CA LEU A 59 14.30 -12.15 -7.52
C LEU A 59 14.08 -11.37 -8.83
N THR A 60 13.58 -10.14 -8.73
CA THR A 60 13.22 -9.26 -9.86
C THR A 60 14.40 -8.41 -10.33
N SER A 61 15.58 -8.53 -9.69
CA SER A 61 16.77 -7.84 -10.14
C SER A 61 17.02 -8.15 -11.63
N PRO A 62 17.20 -7.13 -12.48
CA PRO A 62 17.33 -7.32 -13.94
C PRO A 62 18.52 -8.20 -14.32
N VAL A 63 19.51 -8.32 -13.43
CA VAL A 63 20.63 -9.27 -13.57
C VAL A 63 20.13 -10.72 -13.44
N ARG A 64 19.34 -11.02 -12.40
CA ARG A 64 18.84 -12.37 -12.15
C ARG A 64 17.78 -12.79 -13.19
N ILE A 65 16.95 -11.85 -13.65
CA ILE A 65 16.02 -12.08 -14.78
C ILE A 65 16.80 -12.43 -16.04
N ARG A 66 17.90 -11.71 -16.33
CA ARG A 66 18.76 -12.01 -17.49
C ARG A 66 19.42 -13.38 -17.36
N GLU A 67 19.92 -13.74 -16.18
CA GLU A 67 20.51 -15.06 -15.92
C GLU A 67 19.49 -16.19 -16.09
N TRP A 68 18.28 -16.01 -15.55
CA TRP A 68 17.17 -16.95 -15.74
C TRP A 68 16.80 -17.07 -17.23
N ALA A 69 16.67 -15.95 -17.94
CA ALA A 69 16.33 -15.95 -19.36
C ALA A 69 17.38 -16.71 -20.18
N VAL A 70 18.67 -16.46 -19.92
CA VAL A 70 19.78 -17.18 -20.57
C VAL A 70 19.75 -18.68 -20.23
N LYS A 71 19.49 -19.05 -18.97
CA LYS A 71 19.36 -20.46 -18.56
C LYS A 71 18.19 -21.17 -19.25
N ASN A 72 17.11 -20.46 -19.56
CA ASN A 72 15.95 -20.97 -20.27
C ASN A 72 16.08 -20.84 -21.81
N GLY A 73 17.28 -20.57 -22.32
CA GLY A 73 17.56 -20.55 -23.77
C GLY A 73 17.19 -19.26 -24.48
N MET A 74 16.82 -18.20 -23.75
CA MET A 74 16.61 -16.88 -24.36
C MET A 74 17.95 -16.20 -24.64
N ILE A 75 18.08 -15.66 -25.85
CA ILE A 75 19.31 -15.00 -26.31
C ILE A 75 19.16 -13.49 -26.03
N PRO A 76 20.13 -12.84 -25.37
CA PRO A 76 20.06 -11.41 -25.15
C PRO A 76 20.04 -10.67 -26.49
N PHE A 77 19.26 -9.59 -26.59
CA PHE A 77 19.13 -8.79 -27.81
C PHE A 77 20.48 -8.30 -28.37
N SER A 78 21.47 -8.11 -27.50
CA SER A 78 22.85 -7.77 -27.86
C SER A 78 23.58 -8.86 -28.67
N LYS A 79 23.18 -10.12 -28.51
CA LYS A 79 23.75 -11.30 -29.19
C LYS A 79 22.79 -11.90 -30.23
N ALA A 80 21.55 -11.41 -30.32
CA ALA A 80 20.63 -11.80 -31.37
C ALA A 80 21.24 -11.38 -32.72
N LYS A 81 21.16 -12.28 -33.72
CA LYS A 81 21.56 -11.95 -35.10
C LYS A 81 20.70 -10.78 -35.56
N LYS A 82 21.30 -9.60 -35.68
CA LYS A 82 20.69 -8.46 -36.35
C LYS A 82 20.83 -8.72 -37.84
N GLU A 83 19.77 -9.21 -38.46
CA GLU A 83 19.69 -9.17 -39.91
C GLU A 83 19.58 -7.70 -40.33
N PRO A 84 20.47 -7.20 -41.21
CA PRO A 84 20.28 -5.91 -41.82
C PRO A 84 19.04 -6.03 -42.72
N THR A 85 17.90 -5.58 -42.21
CA THR A 85 16.77 -5.22 -43.08
C THR A 85 17.22 -4.00 -43.85
N ASP A 86 17.29 -4.16 -45.18
CA ASP A 86 17.54 -3.06 -46.09
C ASP A 86 16.35 -2.11 -46.01
N PHE A 87 16.58 -0.94 -45.40
CA PHE A 87 15.58 0.11 -45.38
C PHE A 87 15.70 0.85 -46.71
N GLU A 88 14.77 0.58 -47.61
CA GLU A 88 14.61 1.39 -48.82
C GLU A 88 14.44 2.85 -48.37
N ALA A 89 15.35 3.71 -48.83
CA ALA A 89 15.34 5.13 -48.47
C ALA A 89 13.96 5.70 -48.84
N PRO A 90 13.26 6.38 -47.91
CA PRO A 90 12.02 7.04 -48.27
C PRO A 90 12.34 8.01 -49.40
N SER A 91 11.63 7.87 -50.52
CA SER A 91 11.72 8.81 -51.62
C SER A 91 11.54 10.21 -51.04
N GLN A 92 12.47 11.12 -51.34
CA GLN A 92 12.37 12.53 -50.98
C GLN A 92 11.23 13.15 -51.80
N GLU A 93 9.99 12.83 -51.46
CA GLU A 93 8.87 13.68 -51.78
C GLU A 93 9.06 14.95 -50.96
N THR A 94 9.51 15.98 -51.67
CA THR A 94 9.70 17.36 -51.25
C THR A 94 8.86 17.69 -50.02
N LEU A 95 9.54 17.83 -48.87
CA LEU A 95 8.95 18.42 -47.66
C LEU A 95 8.45 19.81 -48.02
N THR A 96 7.18 19.90 -48.44
CA THR A 96 6.52 21.16 -48.66
C THR A 96 6.17 21.67 -47.28
N LEU A 97 7.05 22.52 -46.73
CA LEU A 97 6.78 23.28 -45.51
C LEU A 97 5.41 23.95 -45.67
N PRO A 98 4.44 23.71 -44.78
CA PRO A 98 3.18 24.42 -44.84
C PRO A 98 3.45 25.92 -44.63
N GLN A 99 3.14 26.71 -45.66
CA GLN A 99 3.15 28.17 -45.61
C GLN A 99 2.31 28.64 -44.40
N PRO A 100 2.81 29.57 -43.57
CA PRO A 100 2.06 30.06 -42.42
C PRO A 100 0.77 30.75 -42.90
N LYS A 101 -0.37 30.17 -42.51
CA LYS A 101 -1.70 30.72 -42.78
C LYS A 101 -1.85 32.03 -41.99
N PRO A 102 -2.30 33.14 -42.61
CA PRO A 102 -2.52 34.38 -41.87
C PRO A 102 -3.59 34.15 -40.78
N LEU A 103 -3.29 34.57 -39.54
CA LEU A 103 -4.20 34.51 -38.41
C LEU A 103 -5.43 35.38 -38.71
N GLU A 104 -6.59 34.75 -38.83
CA GLU A 104 -7.88 35.42 -38.88
C GLU A 104 -8.38 35.55 -37.44
N VAL A 105 -8.39 36.79 -36.92
CA VAL A 105 -8.79 37.09 -35.55
C VAL A 105 -10.22 37.64 -35.58
N GLU A 106 -11.20 36.80 -35.24
CA GLU A 106 -12.54 37.30 -34.90
C GLU A 106 -12.50 37.93 -33.51
N THR A 107 -12.52 39.25 -33.45
CA THR A 107 -12.76 40.00 -32.22
C THR A 107 -14.26 40.12 -31.99
N GLN A 108 -14.82 39.31 -31.10
CA GLN A 108 -16.16 39.53 -30.57
C GLN A 108 -16.05 40.25 -29.23
N TRP A 109 -16.66 41.43 -29.15
CA TRP A 109 -16.81 42.19 -27.92
C TRP A 109 -18.15 41.81 -27.28
N ASN A 110 -18.11 41.43 -26.01
CA ASN A 110 -19.26 41.51 -25.11
C ASN A 110 -18.77 41.90 -23.71
#